data_AF-A0A662Q297-F1
#
_entry.id   AF-A0A662Q297-F1
#
_cell.length_a   1.000
_cell.length_b   1.000
_cell.length_c   1.000
_cell.angle_alpha   90.00
_cell.angle_beta   90.00
_cell.angle_gamma   90.00
#
_symmetry.space_group_name_H-M   'P 1'
#
loop_
_entity.id
_entity.type
_entity.pdbx_description
1 polymer ?
#
loop_
_entity_poly.entity_id
_entity_poly.type
_entity_poly.pdbx_seq_one_letter_code
_entity_poly.pdbx_strand_id
1 'polypeptide(L)'
;MIEAAVSSWEDAKKLILRETERRLDGRVEDYWVDSIRLEQHKDGDIWIVRLKTILKKGFSKEGYLISAKIDSVSGEVKEFEAKPAR
;
A
#
# COMPACT_ATOMS: atom_id res chain seq x y z
N MET A 1 8.38 1.15 -25.39
CA MET A 1 7.87 1.86 -24.20
C MET A 1 7.67 0.79 -23.15
N ILE A 2 8.41 0.81 -22.05
CA ILE A 2 8.11 -0.12 -20.95
C ILE A 2 6.91 0.49 -20.25
N GLU A 3 5.75 -0.16 -20.34
CA GLU A 3 4.55 0.28 -19.64
C GLU A 3 4.76 0.02 -18.14
N ALA A 4 4.56 1.05 -17.32
CA ALA A 4 4.61 0.91 -15.87
C ALA A 4 3.44 0.04 -15.39
N ALA A 5 3.72 -1.03 -14.66
CA ALA A 5 2.70 -1.87 -14.02
C ALA A 5 1.83 -1.07 -13.03
N VAL A 6 2.39 -0.02 -12.43
CA VAL A 6 1.68 0.94 -11.57
C VAL A 6 1.83 2.34 -12.15
N SER A 7 0.90 2.70 -13.02
CA SER A 7 0.90 3.98 -13.74
C SER A 7 0.27 5.13 -12.95
N SER A 8 -0.49 4.83 -11.90
CA SER A 8 -1.29 5.83 -11.16
C SER A 8 -1.27 5.61 -9.65
N TRP A 9 -1.48 6.70 -8.89
CA TRP A 9 -1.61 6.65 -7.44
C TRP A 9 -2.78 5.75 -6.98
N GLU A 10 -3.82 5.62 -7.79
CA GLU A 10 -4.96 4.74 -7.53
C GLU A 10 -4.59 3.25 -7.61
N ASP A 11 -3.76 2.87 -8.58
CA ASP A 11 -3.24 1.51 -8.70
C ASP A 11 -2.32 1.17 -7.53
N ALA A 12 -1.42 2.10 -7.17
CA ALA A 12 -0.54 1.94 -6.02
C ALA A 12 -1.36 1.73 -4.74
N LYS A 13 -2.41 2.54 -4.52
CA LYS A 13 -3.34 2.40 -3.41
C LYS A 13 -4.02 1.03 -3.40
N LYS A 14 -4.64 0.63 -4.51
CA LYS A 14 -5.36 -0.66 -4.60
C LYS A 14 -4.45 -1.84 -4.32
N LEU A 15 -3.22 -1.80 -4.84
CA LEU A 15 -2.22 -2.83 -4.62
C LEU A 15 -1.87 -2.95 -3.13
N ILE A 16 -1.59 -1.84 -2.46
CA ILE A 16 -1.26 -1.86 -1.02
C ILE A 16 -2.45 -2.28 -0.16
N LEU A 17 -3.68 -1.87 -0.46
CA LEU A 17 -4.85 -2.34 0.27
C LEU A 17 -4.98 -3.86 0.18
N ARG A 18 -4.85 -4.43 -1.02
CA ARG A 18 -4.91 -5.88 -1.23
C ARG A 18 -3.77 -6.61 -0.52
N GLU A 19 -2.56 -6.06 -0.57
CA GLU A 19 -1.41 -6.62 0.12
C GLU A 19 -1.56 -6.53 1.65
N THR A 20 -2.20 -5.47 2.15
CA THR A 20 -2.53 -5.31 3.57
C THR A 20 -3.49 -6.39 4.05
N GLU A 21 -4.57 -6.63 3.30
CA GLU A 21 -5.53 -7.71 3.59
C GLU A 21 -4.84 -9.08 3.62
N ARG A 22 -3.96 -9.34 2.64
CA ARG A 22 -3.23 -10.59 2.51
C ARG A 22 -2.23 -10.81 3.64
N ARG A 23 -1.44 -9.79 4.01
CA ARG A 23 -0.36 -9.92 4.99
C ARG A 23 -0.85 -9.88 6.44
N LEU A 24 -1.94 -9.17 6.71
CA LEU A 24 -2.46 -9.00 8.07
C LEU A 24 -3.64 -9.91 8.39
N ASP A 25 -4.02 -10.80 7.46
CA ASP A 25 -5.12 -11.76 7.59
C ASP A 25 -6.42 -11.08 8.05
N GLY A 26 -6.91 -10.15 7.22
CA GLY A 26 -8.11 -9.39 7.54
C GLY A 26 -8.71 -8.72 6.31
N ARG A 27 -9.95 -8.26 6.43
CA ARG A 27 -10.62 -7.50 5.37
C ARG A 27 -10.54 -6.02 5.69
N VAL A 28 -10.11 -5.19 4.74
CA VAL A 28 -10.13 -3.74 4.92
C VAL A 28 -11.59 -3.31 4.95
N GLU A 29 -12.00 -2.72 6.07
CA GLU A 29 -13.35 -2.18 6.25
C GLU A 29 -13.39 -0.69 5.93
N ASP A 30 -12.34 0.05 6.31
CA ASP A 30 -12.20 1.48 6.06
C ASP A 30 -10.72 1.86 5.84
N TYR A 31 -10.46 2.96 5.14
CA TYR A 31 -9.10 3.44 4.91
C TYR A 31 -9.04 4.96 4.67
N TRP A 32 -7.93 5.55 5.07
CA TRP A 32 -7.56 6.94 4.80
C TRP A 32 -6.20 6.98 4.14
N VAL A 33 -6.09 7.79 3.10
CA VAL A 33 -4.81 8.06 2.44
C VAL A 33 -4.11 9.18 3.21
N ASP A 34 -2.94 8.89 3.76
CA ASP A 34 -2.09 9.92 4.38
C ASP A 34 -1.25 10.62 3.31
N SER A 35 -0.53 9.83 2.52
CA SER A 35 0.31 10.34 1.42
C SER A 35 0.54 9.27 0.37
N ILE A 36 0.44 9.63 -0.90
CA ILE A 36 0.89 8.80 -2.02
C ILE A 36 1.72 9.68 -2.94
N ARG A 37 2.96 9.28 -3.20
CA ARG A 37 3.88 10.03 -4.07
C ARG A 37 4.74 9.10 -4.89
N LEU A 38 5.13 9.58 -6.07
CA LEU A 38 6.10 8.92 -6.94
C LEU A 38 7.46 9.59 -6.72
N GLU A 39 8.46 8.80 -6.36
CA GLU A 39 9.86 9.24 -6.30
C GLU A 39 10.61 8.66 -7.51
N GLN A 40 11.23 9.53 -8.29
CA GLN A 40 12.00 9.12 -9.47
C GLN A 40 13.39 8.65 -9.02
N HIS A 41 13.72 7.39 -9.27
CA HIS A 41 15.06 6.86 -9.04
C HIS A 41 15.71 6.46 -10.36
N LYS A 42 17.06 6.48 -10.40
CA LYS A 42 17.84 6.09 -11.58
C LYS A 42 17.56 4.66 -12.06
N ASP A 43 17.12 3.78 -11.16
CA ASP A 43 16.82 2.36 -11.42
C ASP A 43 15.33 2.08 -11.66
N GLY A 44 14.47 3.11 -11.68
CA GLY A 44 13.02 2.98 -11.85
C GLY A 44 12.24 3.82 -10.83
N ASP A 45 11.05 4.29 -11.21
CA ASP A 45 10.26 5.13 -10.32
C ASP A 45 9.64 4.29 -9.19
N ILE A 46 9.62 4.82 -7.97
CA ILE A 46 9.11 4.14 -6.77
C ILE A 46 7.91 4.90 -6.22
N TRP A 47 6.78 4.22 -6.12
CA TRP A 47 5.61 4.73 -5.41
C TRP A 47 5.79 4.52 -3.91
N ILE A 48 5.72 5.60 -3.14
CA ILE A 48 5.64 5.55 -1.69
C ILE A 48 4.20 5.79 -1.27
N VAL A 49 3.63 4.81 -0.58
CA VAL A 49 2.23 4.77 -0.18
C VAL A 49 2.14 4.71 1.34
N ARG A 50 1.44 5.69 1.93
CA ARG A 50 1.13 5.75 3.35
C ARG A 50 -0.38 5.82 3.54
N LEU A 51 -0.90 4.85 4.28
CA LEU A 51 -2.33 4.69 4.52
C LEU A 51 -2.58 4.45 6.00
N LYS A 52 -3.74 4.85 6.48
CA LYS A 52 -4.33 4.33 7.71
C LYS A 52 -5.49 3.42 7.31
N THR A 53 -5.57 2.22 7.87
CA THR A 53 -6.59 1.22 7.50
C THR A 53 -7.23 0.64 8.74
N ILE A 54 -8.53 0.39 8.71
CA ILE A 54 -9.21 -0.46 9.69
C ILE A 54 -9.40 -1.84 9.06
N LEU A 55 -8.81 -2.86 9.68
CA LEU A 55 -8.98 -4.25 9.30
C LEU A 55 -10.02 -4.91 10.21
N LYS A 56 -10.97 -5.60 9.60
CA LYS A 56 -11.88 -6.50 10.29
C LYS A 56 -11.29 -7.91 10.29
N LYS A 57 -11.07 -8.45 11.50
CA LYS A 57 -10.64 -9.83 11.73
C LYS A 57 -11.70 -10.55 12.56
N GLY A 58 -12.53 -11.32 11.88
CA GLY A 58 -13.72 -11.94 12.50
C GLY A 58 -14.66 -10.88 13.08
N PHE A 59 -14.79 -10.85 14.42
CA PHE A 59 -15.63 -9.90 15.16
C PHE A 59 -14.88 -8.66 15.66
N SER A 60 -13.55 -8.63 15.55
CA SER A 60 -12.71 -7.52 16.01
C SER A 60 -12.33 -6.59 14.87
N LYS A 61 -12.15 -5.31 15.20
CA LYS A 61 -11.63 -4.29 14.28
C LYS A 61 -10.32 -3.76 14.83
N GLU A 62 -9.29 -3.73 14.00
CA GLU A 62 -7.95 -3.26 14.35
C GLU A 62 -7.50 -2.19 13.36
N GLY A 63 -7.04 -1.06 13.88
CA GLY A 63 -6.47 0.01 13.07
C GLY A 63 -4.98 -0.23 12.81
N TYR A 64 -4.51 0.05 11.60
CA TYR A 64 -3.11 -0.01 11.22
C TYR A 64 -2.69 1.23 10.42
N LEU A 65 -1.45 1.65 10.63
CA LEU A 65 -0.70 2.57 9.79
C LEU A 65 0.19 1.73 8.87
N ILE A 66 -0.03 1.88 7.57
CA ILE A 66 0.68 1.15 6.51
C ILE A 66 1.62 2.12 5.82
N SER A 67 2.87 1.71 5.67
CA SER A 67 3.87 2.40 4.86
C SER A 67 4.50 1.39 3.92
N ALA A 68 4.37 1.62 2.61
CA ALA A 68 4.88 0.70 1.62
C ALA A 68 5.59 1.42 0.47
N LYS A 69 6.52 0.72 -0.16
CA LYS A 69 7.20 1.16 -1.38
C LYS A 69 6.95 0.14 -2.48
N ILE A 70 6.49 0.63 -3.63
CA ILE A 70 6.16 -0.19 -4.80
C ILE A 70 7.05 0.27 -5.95
N ASP A 71 7.69 -0.68 -6.61
CA ASP A 71 8.37 -0.42 -7.87
C ASP A 71 7.33 -0.19 -8.98
N SER A 72 7.35 0.97 -9.61
CA SER A 72 6.33 1.36 -10.60
C SER A 72 6.35 0.50 -11.87
N VAL A 73 7.52 -0.02 -12.25
CA VAL A 73 7.73 -0.76 -13.49
C VAL A 73 7.28 -2.22 -13.34
N SER A 74 7.74 -2.89 -12.28
CA SER A 74 7.43 -4.30 -11.99
C SER A 74 6.13 -4.49 -11.21
N GLY A 75 5.68 -3.47 -10.47
CA GLY A 75 4.56 -3.58 -9.53
C GLY A 75 4.89 -4.35 -8.25
N GLU A 76 6.17 -4.69 -8.02
CA GLU A 76 6.59 -5.38 -6.80
C GLU A 76 6.56 -4.44 -5.58
N VAL A 77 6.01 -4.94 -4.48
CA VAL A 77 6.11 -4.29 -3.16
C VAL A 77 7.50 -4.55 -2.59
N LYS A 78 8.42 -3.60 -2.78
CA LYS A 78 9.81 -3.68 -2.29
C LYS A 78 9.89 -3.60 -0.76
N GLU A 79 9.07 -2.74 -0.17
CA GLU A 79 9.00 -2.58 1.29
C GLU A 79 7.53 -2.49 1.73
N PHE A 80 7.22 -3.11 2.87
CA PHE A 80 5.90 -3.05 3.48
C PHE A 80 6.06 -3.07 5.00
N GLU A 81 5.60 -2.01 5.64
CA GLU A 81 5.54 -1.88 7.08
C GLU A 81 4.09 -1.65 7.50
N ALA A 82 3.64 -2.40 8.52
CA ALA A 82 2.35 -2.21 9.15
C ALA A 82 2.53 -2.05 10.66
N LYS A 83 2.02 -0.96 11.21
CA LYS A 83 2.06 -0.66 12.65
C LYS A 83 0.64 -0.50 13.18
N PRO A 84 0.30 -1.00 14.37
CA PRO A 84 -1.02 -0.76 14.94
C PRO A 84 -1.24 0.75 15.16
N ALA A 85 -2.40 1.26 14.75
CA ALA A 85 -2.83 2.62 15.01
C ALA A 85 -3.38 2.69 16.44
N ARG A 86 -2.48 2.87 17.41
CA ARG A 86 -2.81 3.08 18.82
C ARG A 86 -3.48 4.44 19.05
#